data_AF-E7CGI2-F1
#
_entry.id   AF-E7CGI2-F1
#
_cell.length_a   1.000
_cell.length_b   1.000
_cell.length_c   1.000
_cell.angle_alpha   90.00
_cell.angle_beta   90.00
_cell.angle_gamma   90.00
#
_symmetry.space_group_name_H-M   'P 1'
#
loop_
_entity.id
_entity.type
_entity.pdbx_description
1 polymer ?
#
loop_
_entity_poly.entity_id
_entity_poly.type
_entity_poly.pdbx_seq_one_letter_code
_entity_poly.pdbx_strand_id
1 'polypeptide(L)' 'MYFDYEIRLKVERERQRIIKLLKEKGISQNSEGKRVTNLTLLSLSLIENKLLTNSK' A
#
# COMPACT_ATOMS: atom_id res chain seq x y z
N MET A 1 -20.49 -1.23 -18.20
CA MET A 1 -19.14 -1.56 -17.69
C MET A 1 -18.62 -0.40 -16.81
N TYR A 2 -19.32 -0.12 -15.70
CA TYR A 2 -19.05 1.01 -14.79
C TYR A 2 -18.56 0.52 -13.41
N PHE A 3 -19.05 -0.65 -12.97
CA PHE A 3 -18.57 -1.34 -11.77
C PHE A 3 -17.05 -1.58 -11.75
N ASP A 4 -16.46 -2.03 -12.87
CA ASP A 4 -15.02 -2.26 -12.96
C ASP A 4 -14.18 -0.97 -12.84
N TYR A 5 -14.76 0.17 -13.19
CA TYR A 5 -14.08 1.47 -13.03
C TYR A 5 -14.09 1.92 -11.57
N GLU A 6 -15.24 1.84 -10.89
CA GLU A 6 -15.35 2.21 -9.48
C GLU A 6 -14.50 1.32 -8.57
N ILE A 7 -14.44 0.01 -8.87
CA ILE A 7 -13.57 -0.94 -8.16
C ILE A 7 -12.10 -0.55 -8.35
N ARG A 8 -11.66 -0.31 -9.59
CA ARG A 8 -10.28 0.12 -9.87
C ARG A 8 -9.93 1.44 -9.17
N LEU A 9 -10.86 2.40 -9.17
CA LEU A 9 -10.65 3.69 -8.52
C LEU A 9 -10.53 3.54 -6.99
N LYS A 10 -11.37 2.70 -6.38
CA LYS A 10 -11.31 2.42 -4.95
C LYS A 10 -10.01 1.71 -4.56
N VAL A 11 -9.60 0.72 -5.36
CA VAL A 11 -8.32 0.00 -5.17
C VAL A 11 -7.14 0.97 -5.26
N GLU A 12 -7.10 1.85 -6.26
CA GLU A 12 -5.99 2.80 -6.41
C GLU A 12 -5.98 3.84 -5.28
N ARG A 13 -7.15 4.31 -4.82
CA ARG A 13 -7.23 5.22 -3.66
C ARG A 13 -6.65 4.61 -2.40
N GLU A 14 -7.03 3.38 -2.05
CA GLU A 14 -6.46 2.69 -0.88
C GLU A 14 -4.97 2.44 -1.06
N ARG A 15 -4.55 2.10 -2.28
CA ARG A 15 -3.13 1.90 -2.60
C ARG A 15 -2.30 3.17 -2.34
N GLN A 16 -2.78 4.32 -2.80
CA GLN A 16 -2.13 5.61 -2.57
C GLN A 16 -2.12 6.00 -1.08
N ARG A 17 -3.21 5.72 -0.35
CA ARG A 17 -3.29 5.94 1.09
C ARG A 17 -2.19 5.18 1.84
N ILE A 18 -2.01 3.89 1.55
CA ILE A 18 -0.97 3.08 2.21
C ILE A 18 0.43 3.55 1.81
N ILE A 19 0.67 3.84 0.53
CA ILE A 19 1.97 4.37 0.07
C ILE A 19 2.31 5.67 0.80
N LYS A 20 1.34 6.57 1.01
CA LYS A 20 1.55 7.81 1.76
C LYS A 20 1.96 7.52 3.21
N LEU A 21 1.26 6.63 3.89
CA LEU A 21 1.58 6.21 5.26
C LEU A 21 2.99 5.60 5.35
N LEU A 22 3.37 4.75 4.40
CA LEU A 22 4.71 4.16 4.34
C LEU A 22 5.79 5.24 4.13
N LYS A 23 5.55 6.21 3.24
CA LYS A 23 6.46 7.34 3.02
C LYS A 23 6.63 8.21 4.27
N GLU A 24 5.54 8.49 4.99
CA GLU A 24 5.58 9.24 6.26
C GLU A 24 6.42 8.50 7.33
N LYS A 25 6.44 7.16 7.31
CA LYS A 25 7.32 6.33 8.15
C LYS A 25 8.74 6.17 7.61
N GLY A 26 9.09 6.81 6.49
CA GLY A 26 10.42 6.70 5.85
C GLY A 26 10.65 5.41 5.05
N ILE A 27 9.60 4.63 4.79
CA ILE A 27 9.68 3.35 4.09
C ILE A 27 9.45 3.56 2.59
N SER A 28 10.52 3.48 1.80
CA SER A 28 10.50 3.66 0.35
C SER A 28 10.61 2.34 -0.43
N GLN A 29 11.07 1.27 0.22
CA GLN A 29 11.25 -0.06 -0.36
C GLN A 29 10.73 -1.14 0.61
N ASN A 30 10.33 -2.28 0.06
CA ASN A 30 10.03 -3.47 0.86
C ASN A 30 11.31 -4.24 1.21
N SER A 31 11.16 -5.34 1.97
CA SER A 31 12.25 -6.24 2.35
C SER A 31 12.96 -6.92 1.18
N GLU A 32 12.36 -6.93 -0.02
CA GLU A 32 12.96 -7.48 -1.25
C GLU A 32 13.65 -6.40 -2.10
N GLY A 33 13.75 -5.16 -1.59
CA GLY A 33 14.35 -4.02 -2.32
C GLY A 33 13.44 -3.42 -3.40
N LYS A 34 12.20 -3.89 -3.55
CA LYS A 34 11.22 -3.33 -4.50
C LYS A 34 10.63 -2.03 -3.95
N ARG A 35 10.51 -1.02 -4.81
CA ARG A 35 9.88 0.26 -4.45
C ARG A 35 8.42 0.06 -4.06
N VAL A 36 7.98 0.71 -2.97
CA VAL A 36 6.58 0.64 -2.51
C VAL A 36 5.57 1.09 -3.56
N THR A 37 5.98 2.00 -4.45
CA THR A 37 5.18 2.49 -5.59
C THR A 37 4.94 1.47 -6.68
N ASN A 38 5.62 0.32 -6.66
CA ASN A 38 5.47 -0.74 -7.65
C ASN A 38 4.71 -1.95 -7.07
N LEU A 39 4.37 -1.89 -5.79
CA LEU A 39 3.68 -2.99 -5.10
C LEU A 39 2.18 -2.95 -5.39
N THR A 40 1.58 -4.14 -5.35
CA THR A 40 0.12 -4.30 -5.38
C THR A 40 -0.49 -3.90 -4.05
N LEU A 41 -1.80 -3.64 -4.03
CA LEU A 41 -2.52 -3.29 -2.80
C LEU A 41 -2.36 -4.37 -1.71
N LEU A 42 -2.39 -5.65 -2.09
CA LEU A 42 -2.23 -6.76 -1.16
C LEU A 42 -0.87 -6.72 -0.46
N SER A 43 0.21 -6.58 -1.23
CA SER A 43 1.57 -6.48 -0.67
C SER A 43 1.72 -5.26 0.24
N LEU A 44 1.12 -4.13 -0.13
CA LEU A 44 1.13 -2.91 0.68
C LEU A 44 0.37 -3.09 2.00
N SER A 45 -0.81 -3.73 1.96
CA SER A 45 -1.59 -4.00 3.16
C SER A 45 -0.90 -4.97 4.12
N LEU A 46 -0.14 -5.96 3.62
CA LEU A 46 0.69 -6.82 4.48
C LEU A 46 1.78 -6.03 5.21
N ILE A 47 2.44 -5.09 4.53
CA ILE A 47 3.45 -4.22 5.14
C ILE A 47 2.82 -3.29 6.17
N GLU A 48 1.67 -2.68 5.85
CA GLU A 48 0.91 -1.83 6.78
C GLU A 48 0.53 -2.60 8.05
N ASN A 49 -0.04 -3.80 7.91
CA ASN A 49 -0.40 -4.63 9.06
C ASN A 49 0.83 -4.99 9.91
N LYS A 50 1.95 -5.36 9.29
CA LYS A 50 3.19 -5.64 10.02
C LYS A 50 3.71 -4.43 10.80
N LEU A 51 3.57 -3.23 10.23
CA LEU A 51 3.91 -1.97 10.91
C LEU A 51 2.99 -1.68 12.09
N LEU A 52 1.69 -1.94 11.93
CA LEU A 52 0.71 -1.77 13.01
C LEU A 52 0.95 -2.75 14.15
N THR A 53 1.31 -4.01 13.85
CA THR A 53 1.60 -5.02 14.88
C THR A 53 2.92 -4.77 15.59
N ASN A 54 3.92 -4.21 14.91
CA ASN A 54 5.21 -3.86 15.53
C ASN A 54 5.18 -2.55 16.32
N SER A 55 4.10 -1.76 16.22
CA SER A 55 3.92 -0.50 16.94
C SER A 55 3.23 -0.67 18.30
N LYS A 56 3.00 -1.90 18.75
CA LYS A 56 2.25 -2.26 19.96
C LYS A 56 3.11 -3.09 20.90
#